data_AF-A0AAE0JE17-F1
#
_entry.id   AF-A0AAE0JE17-F1
#
_cell.length_a   1.000
_cell.length_b   1.000
_cell.length_c   1.000
_cell.angle_alpha   90.00
_cell.angle_beta   90.00
_cell.angle_gamma   90.00
#
_symmetry.space_group_name_H-M   'P 1'
#
loop_
_entity.id
_entity.type
_entity.pdbx_description
1 polymer ?
#
loop_
_entity_poly.entity_id
_entity_poly.type
_entity_poly.pdbx_seq_one_letter_code
_entity_poly.pdbx_strand_id
1 'polypeptide(L)'
;MFWSSGPRHWSIEAAYPVTMSGGGLAYHANPNVVMVMVFLNILKKRHPILVLPTISSFLNAADKSQKDWAFNAADNLCSIYRPFHLGHYHQRQLAEWSGWDNTRLKEMVDTVRTGILTPKQQEQLDQYEVKELFNVLDRKAGIYTTDITKVYNNMKKIAAKYTISPDEFDELCFIDSPSGSRPRVFYPFWHRSRDLAKEVSWDWSSLFDFANWRLSRLRRYCNRYGEKAKLSETDMDRYCVVYWMTHWICDKIRAIKDSNETGGGLPIVPWQRHIFGASLCKKNDHGIAMLFGLVSPPSGVAFDPVNHFDLRECTIEIDSYATNFAMGFSSTDYWPKLLALLRTVPVQTPLWRMEDSLGMRRWVSRSKSTTTSTGPRPPVVRFTMPLLDSSLWMSD
;
A
#
# COMPACT_ATOMS: atom_id res chain seq x y z
N MET A 1 8.45 -0.58 35.46
CA MET A 1 8.67 0.06 34.14
C MET A 1 9.45 -0.96 33.30
N PHE A 2 8.79 -1.67 32.39
CA PHE A 2 9.42 -2.77 31.63
C PHE A 2 10.13 -2.21 30.40
N TRP A 3 11.45 -2.39 30.34
CA TRP A 3 12.36 -1.98 29.27
C TRP A 3 12.46 -3.00 28.12
N SER A 4 11.44 -3.86 27.93
CA SER A 4 11.44 -4.86 26.87
C SER A 4 10.87 -4.28 25.59
N SER A 5 11.72 -4.03 24.58
CA SER A 5 11.33 -3.54 23.25
C SER A 5 10.05 -4.23 22.74
N GLY A 6 9.02 -3.43 22.46
CA GLY A 6 7.73 -3.94 22.03
C GLY A 6 6.87 -2.86 21.37
N PRO A 7 5.82 -3.22 20.62
CA PRO A 7 5.05 -2.27 19.80
C PRO A 7 4.37 -1.17 20.60
N ARG A 8 4.09 -1.39 21.89
CA ARG A 8 3.53 -0.38 22.81
C ARG A 8 4.57 0.57 23.41
N HIS A 9 5.84 0.48 22.98
CA HIS A 9 6.86 1.44 23.39
C HIS A 9 6.49 2.84 22.90
N TRP A 10 6.90 3.81 23.70
CA TRP A 10 6.71 5.22 23.39
C TRP A 10 7.79 5.69 22.42
N SER A 11 7.38 6.39 21.37
CA SER A 11 8.22 7.16 20.45
C SER A 11 7.82 8.61 20.57
N ILE A 12 8.81 9.49 20.54
CA ILE A 12 8.60 10.90 20.22
C ILE A 12 8.45 10.98 18.70
N GLU A 13 7.45 11.70 18.20
CA GLU A 13 7.24 11.90 16.77
C GLU A 13 6.60 13.26 16.49
N ALA A 14 6.83 13.81 15.30
CA ALA A 14 6.10 14.96 14.81
C ALA A 14 4.65 14.58 14.45
N ALA A 15 3.66 15.25 15.03
CA ALA A 15 2.26 15.11 14.61
C ALA A 15 2.08 15.51 13.13
N TYR A 16 2.84 16.51 12.66
CA TYR A 16 2.81 17.00 11.27
C TYR A 16 4.21 17.21 10.70
N PRO A 17 4.34 17.32 9.36
CA PRO A 17 5.64 17.42 8.72
C PRO A 17 6.42 18.70 9.01
N VAL A 18 5.77 19.79 9.45
CA VAL A 18 6.43 21.07 9.73
C VAL A 18 5.78 21.85 10.86
N THR A 19 6.58 22.72 11.48
CA THR A 19 6.17 23.82 12.35
C THR A 19 7.21 24.95 12.24
N MET A 20 6.83 26.19 12.50
CA MET A 20 7.74 27.30 12.69
C MET A 20 8.41 27.18 14.07
N SER A 21 9.73 27.39 14.11
CA SER A 21 10.53 27.41 15.33
C SER A 21 11.83 28.17 15.08
N GLY A 22 12.08 29.23 15.85
CA GLY A 22 13.33 30.00 15.73
C GLY A 22 13.52 30.67 14.37
N GLY A 23 12.43 31.15 13.76
CA GLY A 23 12.44 31.85 12.47
C GLY A 23 12.56 30.95 11.24
N GLY A 24 12.38 29.63 11.38
CA GLY A 24 12.41 28.68 10.27
C GLY A 24 11.56 27.44 10.49
N LEU A 25 11.42 26.63 9.43
CA LEU A 25 10.67 25.37 9.48
C LEU A 25 11.46 24.28 10.22
N ALA A 26 10.79 23.58 11.12
CA ALA A 26 11.32 22.47 11.90
C ALA A 26 10.41 21.24 11.83
N TYR A 27 11.00 20.04 11.91
CA TYR A 27 10.28 18.76 11.94
C TYR A 27 9.95 18.32 13.38
N HIS A 28 10.88 18.50 14.33
CA HIS A 28 10.72 18.13 15.74
C HIS A 28 10.93 19.37 16.63
N ALA A 29 9.89 20.18 16.81
CA ALA A 29 9.92 21.30 17.75
C ALA A 29 8.75 21.23 18.73
N ASN A 30 8.87 21.95 19.85
CA ASN A 30 7.94 21.85 20.98
C ASN A 30 6.44 21.98 20.63
N PRO A 31 5.97 22.72 19.61
CA PRO A 31 4.52 22.78 19.36
C PRO A 31 3.99 21.56 18.58
N ASN A 32 4.82 20.80 17.85
CA ASN A 32 4.36 19.73 16.97
C ASN A 32 4.77 18.31 17.38
N VAL A 33 5.49 18.15 18.49
CA VAL A 33 5.98 16.86 18.97
C VAL A 33 4.97 16.19 19.90
N VAL A 34 4.73 14.90 19.69
CA VAL A 34 3.79 14.09 20.48
C VAL A 34 4.38 12.73 20.83
N MET A 35 3.90 12.14 21.92
CA MET A 35 4.19 10.75 22.27
C MET A 35 3.23 9.82 21.50
N VAL A 36 3.79 8.92 20.71
CA VAL A 36 3.03 7.90 19.95
C VAL A 36 3.59 6.51 20.24
N MET A 37 2.81 5.47 19.92
CA MET A 37 3.36 4.13 19.91
C MET A 37 4.35 3.97 18.76
N VAL A 38 5.52 3.38 19.03
CA VAL A 38 6.61 3.19 18.05
C VAL A 38 6.11 2.55 16.75
N PHE A 39 5.23 1.54 16.84
CA PHE A 39 4.75 0.85 15.64
C PHE A 39 3.86 1.76 14.75
N LEU A 40 3.08 2.68 15.34
CA LEU A 40 2.28 3.64 14.59
C LEU A 40 3.17 4.62 13.85
N ASN A 41 4.27 5.05 14.49
CA ASN A 41 5.27 5.88 13.84
C ASN A 41 5.92 5.17 12.64
N ILE A 42 6.37 3.92 12.84
CA ILE A 42 6.97 3.12 11.76
C ILE A 42 5.99 2.88 10.61
N LEU A 43 4.73 2.56 10.92
CA LEU A 43 3.69 2.34 9.92
C LEU A 43 3.39 3.62 9.15
N LYS A 44 3.18 4.75 9.85
CA LYS A 44 2.90 6.05 9.23
C LYS A 44 4.08 6.47 8.38
N LYS A 45 5.31 6.34 8.89
CA LYS A 45 6.53 6.82 8.25
C LYS A 45 6.36 8.26 7.76
N ARG A 46 6.32 8.47 6.44
CA ARG A 46 6.16 9.78 5.80
C ARG A 46 4.74 10.08 5.33
N HIS A 47 3.81 9.15 5.54
CA HIS A 47 2.43 9.37 5.16
C HIS A 47 1.83 10.49 6.02
N PRO A 48 0.78 11.18 5.51
CA PRO A 48 -0.08 12.02 6.31
C PRO A 48 -0.55 11.30 7.58
N ILE A 49 -0.74 12.05 8.67
CA ILE A 49 -1.23 11.48 9.93
C ILE A 49 -2.58 10.77 9.77
N LEU A 50 -3.41 11.26 8.85
CA LEU A 50 -4.70 10.68 8.48
C LEU A 50 -4.65 9.24 7.99
N VAL A 51 -3.48 8.75 7.56
CA VAL A 51 -3.37 7.37 7.09
C VAL A 51 -3.73 6.36 8.20
N LEU A 52 -3.39 6.67 9.46
CA LEU A 52 -3.65 5.82 10.61
C LEU A 52 -5.17 5.66 10.88
N PRO A 53 -5.95 6.75 11.03
CA PRO A 53 -7.40 6.63 11.18
C PRO A 53 -8.12 6.12 9.92
N THR A 54 -7.54 6.29 8.72
CA THR A 54 -8.07 5.64 7.50
C THR A 54 -7.95 4.12 7.57
N ILE A 55 -6.80 3.57 7.99
CA ILE A 55 -6.63 2.13 8.21
C ILE A 55 -7.60 1.63 9.29
N SER A 56 -7.70 2.36 10.40
CA SER A 56 -8.63 2.04 11.48
C SER A 56 -10.09 1.98 10.99
N SER A 57 -10.50 2.96 10.18
CA SER A 57 -11.84 2.98 9.56
C SER A 57 -12.08 1.76 8.68
N PHE A 58 -11.10 1.34 7.88
CA PHE A 58 -11.23 0.13 7.05
C PHE A 58 -11.37 -1.14 7.91
N LEU A 59 -10.58 -1.27 8.97
CA LEU A 59 -10.58 -2.42 9.88
C LEU A 59 -11.84 -2.51 10.76
N ASN A 60 -12.49 -1.38 11.01
CA ASN A 60 -13.71 -1.26 11.81
C ASN A 60 -14.99 -1.11 10.96
N ALA A 61 -14.87 -1.14 9.63
CA ALA A 61 -16.01 -0.97 8.73
C ALA A 61 -17.05 -2.08 8.95
N ALA A 62 -18.28 -1.67 9.26
CA ALA A 62 -19.40 -2.58 9.51
C ALA A 62 -19.96 -3.19 8.21
N ASP A 63 -19.75 -2.50 7.09
CA ASP A 63 -20.29 -2.90 5.79
C ASP A 63 -19.36 -2.54 4.63
N LYS A 64 -19.81 -2.92 3.44
CA LYS A 64 -19.13 -2.70 2.17
C LYS A 64 -18.98 -1.21 1.81
N SER A 65 -19.95 -0.37 2.17
CA SER A 65 -19.96 1.06 1.86
C SER A 65 -18.94 1.83 2.71
N GLN A 66 -18.76 1.44 3.98
CA GLN A 66 -17.70 2.00 4.83
C GLN A 66 -16.30 1.56 4.40
N LYS A 67 -16.13 0.31 3.93
CA LYS A 67 -14.87 -0.12 3.31
C LYS A 67 -14.54 0.70 2.06
N ASP A 68 -15.54 1.02 1.25
CA ASP A 68 -15.37 1.84 0.04
C ASP A 68 -14.94 3.26 0.38
N TRP A 69 -15.54 3.85 1.42
CA TRP A 69 -15.12 5.15 1.92
C TRP A 69 -13.67 5.13 2.39
N ALA A 70 -13.29 4.17 3.22
CA ALA A 70 -11.93 4.09 3.75
C ALA A 70 -10.89 3.79 2.66
N PHE A 71 -11.27 3.02 1.64
CA PHE A 71 -10.41 2.75 0.49
C PHE A 71 -10.20 4.01 -0.38
N ASN A 72 -11.28 4.75 -0.69
CA ASN A 72 -11.19 6.03 -1.40
C ASN A 72 -10.36 7.06 -0.61
N ALA A 73 -10.51 7.10 0.72
CA ALA A 73 -9.70 7.95 1.58
C ALA A 73 -8.21 7.60 1.47
N ALA A 74 -7.86 6.31 1.42
CA ALA A 74 -6.48 5.88 1.21
C ALA A 74 -5.94 6.28 -0.17
N ASP A 75 -6.75 6.16 -1.23
CA ASP A 75 -6.39 6.63 -2.58
C ASP A 75 -6.15 8.14 -2.60
N ASN A 76 -7.01 8.93 -1.95
CA ASN A 76 -6.89 10.39 -1.87
C ASN A 76 -5.64 10.83 -1.09
N LEU A 77 -5.33 10.17 0.02
CA LEU A 77 -4.08 10.41 0.75
C LEU A 77 -2.85 10.00 -0.08
N CYS A 78 -2.98 9.01 -0.97
CA CYS A 78 -1.93 8.64 -1.92
C CYS A 78 -1.76 9.69 -3.03
N SER A 79 -2.84 10.30 -3.53
CA SER A 79 -2.77 11.22 -4.67
C SER A 79 -2.02 12.52 -4.33
N ILE A 80 -2.05 12.96 -3.07
CA ILE A 80 -1.37 14.18 -2.62
C ILE A 80 0.14 13.99 -2.34
N TYR A 81 0.65 12.76 -2.41
CA TYR A 81 2.05 12.48 -2.09
C TYR A 81 3.04 13.19 -3.00
N ARG A 82 2.71 13.26 -4.30
CA ARG A 82 3.56 13.85 -5.33
C ARG A 82 3.42 15.37 -5.38
N PRO A 83 2.21 15.95 -5.51
CA PRO A 83 2.05 17.40 -5.61
C PRO A 83 2.58 18.15 -4.39
N PHE A 84 2.53 17.52 -3.21
CA PHE A 84 2.95 18.14 -1.95
C PHE A 84 4.26 17.59 -1.37
N HIS A 85 5.04 16.85 -2.17
CA HIS A 85 6.39 16.41 -1.78
C HIS A 85 6.48 15.53 -0.51
N LEU A 86 5.38 14.88 -0.10
CA LEU A 86 5.32 14.05 1.11
C LEU A 86 6.19 12.79 1.03
N GLY A 87 6.65 12.41 -0.17
CA GLY A 87 7.58 11.30 -0.35
C GLY A 87 9.05 11.61 -0.04
N HIS A 88 9.42 12.89 0.05
CA HIS A 88 10.81 13.30 0.26
C HIS A 88 11.31 12.97 1.68
N TYR A 89 12.62 12.83 1.83
CA TYR A 89 13.22 12.78 3.17
C TYR A 89 13.02 14.13 3.85
N HIS A 90 12.87 14.15 5.19
CA HIS A 90 12.53 15.37 5.95
C HIS A 90 13.38 16.58 5.58
N GLN A 91 14.71 16.42 5.45
CA GLN A 91 15.61 17.52 5.05
C GLN A 91 15.23 18.13 3.69
N ARG A 92 14.97 17.29 2.69
CA ARG A 92 14.57 17.76 1.36
C ARG A 92 13.16 18.36 1.38
N GLN A 93 12.24 17.75 2.12
CA GLN A 93 10.88 18.29 2.27
C GLN A 93 10.91 19.68 2.90
N LEU A 94 11.68 19.88 3.97
CA LEU A 94 11.86 21.18 4.63
C LEU A 94 12.46 22.21 3.69
N ALA A 95 13.48 21.84 2.90
CA ALA A 95 14.08 22.75 1.92
C ALA A 95 13.07 23.19 0.84
N GLU A 96 12.28 22.27 0.30
CA GLU A 96 11.23 22.59 -0.70
C GLU A 96 10.14 23.49 -0.08
N TRP A 97 9.72 23.17 1.15
CA TRP A 97 8.64 23.89 1.85
C TRP A 97 9.10 25.23 2.41
N SER A 98 10.39 25.44 2.66
CA SER A 98 10.91 26.76 3.09
C SER A 98 10.74 27.85 2.04
N GLY A 99 10.52 27.49 0.77
CA GLY A 99 10.16 28.43 -0.28
C GLY A 99 8.66 28.74 -0.35
N TRP A 100 7.82 28.16 0.51
CA TRP A 100 6.38 28.38 0.52
C TRP A 100 6.00 29.49 1.51
N ASP A 101 5.00 30.28 1.17
CA ASP A 101 4.42 31.25 2.10
C ASP A 101 3.63 30.57 3.24
N ASN A 102 3.44 31.30 4.35
CA ASN A 102 2.74 30.79 5.53
C ASN A 102 1.31 30.34 5.25
N THR A 103 0.62 30.97 4.30
CA THR A 103 -0.73 30.60 3.89
C THR A 103 -0.73 29.21 3.27
N ARG A 104 0.14 28.96 2.29
CA ARG A 104 0.28 27.66 1.62
C ARG A 104 0.71 26.57 2.60
N LEU A 105 1.60 26.88 3.53
CA LEU A 105 2.02 25.93 4.56
C LEU A 105 0.86 25.60 5.52
N LYS A 106 0.07 26.60 5.95
CA LYS A 106 -1.12 26.39 6.76
C LYS A 106 -2.16 25.53 6.04
N GLU A 107 -2.48 25.85 4.80
CA GLU A 107 -3.38 25.06 3.95
C GLU A 107 -2.88 23.61 3.83
N MET A 108 -1.58 23.41 3.65
CA MET A 108 -0.98 22.08 3.57
C MET A 108 -1.13 21.29 4.87
N VAL A 109 -0.85 21.92 6.02
CA VAL A 109 -1.02 21.33 7.35
C VAL A 109 -2.49 20.96 7.57
N ASP A 110 -3.43 21.84 7.22
CA ASP A 110 -4.86 21.57 7.37
C ASP A 110 -5.31 20.42 6.46
N THR A 111 -4.83 20.33 5.23
CA THR A 111 -5.13 19.20 4.33
C THR A 111 -4.67 17.87 4.89
N VAL A 112 -3.43 17.77 5.41
CA VAL A 112 -2.93 16.49 5.96
C VAL A 112 -3.57 16.11 7.30
N ARG A 113 -4.33 17.02 7.92
CA ARG A 113 -5.03 16.85 9.20
C ARG A 113 -6.51 16.59 9.05
N THR A 114 -7.11 17.10 7.97
CA THR A 114 -8.56 17.04 7.75
C THR A 114 -8.95 16.18 6.56
N GLY A 115 -8.09 16.13 5.54
CA GLY A 115 -8.44 15.54 4.26
C GLY A 115 -9.30 16.47 3.43
N ILE A 116 -9.26 17.78 3.65
CA ILE A 116 -9.89 18.78 2.79
C ILE A 116 -8.83 19.41 1.89
N LEU A 117 -9.13 19.49 0.60
CA LEU A 117 -8.37 20.29 -0.36
C LEU A 117 -9.01 21.68 -0.49
N THR A 118 -8.18 22.71 -0.50
CA THR A 118 -8.59 24.04 -1.00
C THR A 118 -8.77 23.99 -2.52
N PRO A 119 -9.52 24.93 -3.12
CA PRO A 119 -9.64 25.01 -4.58
C PRO A 119 -8.27 25.06 -5.29
N LYS A 120 -7.32 25.84 -4.76
CA LYS A 120 -5.95 25.94 -5.28
C LYS A 120 -5.19 24.62 -5.21
N GLN A 121 -5.38 23.84 -4.15
CA GLN A 121 -4.79 22.52 -4.02
C GLN A 121 -5.43 21.49 -4.96
N GLN A 122 -6.73 21.59 -5.20
CA GLN A 122 -7.41 20.78 -6.22
C GLN A 122 -6.88 21.12 -7.61
N GLU A 123 -6.73 22.40 -7.95
CA GLU A 123 -6.11 22.82 -9.23
C GLU A 123 -4.69 22.30 -9.38
N GLN A 124 -3.88 22.30 -8.31
CA GLN A 124 -2.54 21.70 -8.33
C GLN A 124 -2.57 20.19 -8.56
N LEU A 125 -3.55 19.49 -7.96
CA LEU A 125 -3.72 18.06 -8.14
C LEU A 125 -4.15 17.73 -9.57
N ASP A 126 -5.02 18.56 -10.17
CA ASP A 126 -5.55 18.39 -11.52
C ASP A 126 -4.49 18.58 -12.63
N GLN A 127 -3.33 19.16 -12.30
CA GLN A 127 -2.19 19.27 -13.22
C GLN A 127 -1.48 17.93 -13.48
N TYR A 128 -1.75 16.91 -12.67
CA TYR A 128 -1.13 15.60 -12.80
C TYR A 128 -2.06 14.61 -13.49
N GLU A 129 -1.50 13.78 -14.37
CA GLU A 129 -2.23 12.61 -14.86
C GLU A 129 -2.37 11.57 -13.75
N VAL A 130 -3.49 10.82 -13.72
CA VAL A 130 -3.74 9.79 -12.70
C VAL A 130 -2.58 8.79 -12.60
N LYS A 131 -1.99 8.40 -13.74
CA LYS A 131 -0.84 7.48 -13.81
C LYS A 131 0.44 8.03 -13.16
N GLU A 132 0.59 9.35 -13.05
CA GLU A 132 1.75 9.98 -12.39
C GLU A 132 1.64 9.99 -10.86
N LEU A 133 0.41 9.92 -10.36
CA LEU A 133 0.06 9.90 -8.95
C LEU A 133 0.03 8.47 -8.41
N PHE A 134 -0.45 7.53 -9.23
CA PHE A 134 -0.59 6.12 -8.91
C PHE A 134 0.34 5.27 -9.78
N ASN A 135 1.64 5.36 -9.49
CA ASN A 135 2.65 4.61 -10.21
C ASN A 135 3.10 3.34 -9.46
N VAL A 136 3.57 2.38 -10.23
CA VAL A 136 4.28 1.19 -9.74
C VAL A 136 5.72 1.53 -9.39
N LEU A 137 6.33 2.39 -10.22
CA LEU A 137 7.70 2.86 -10.15
C LEU A 137 7.78 4.34 -10.53
N ASP A 138 8.75 5.04 -9.98
CA ASP A 138 9.13 6.39 -10.38
C ASP A 138 9.93 6.45 -11.72
N ARG A 139 10.04 5.34 -12.46
CA ARG A 139 10.81 5.23 -13.72
C ARG A 139 9.95 4.69 -14.86
N LYS A 140 10.32 5.04 -16.11
CA LYS A 140 9.64 4.56 -17.32
C LYS A 140 9.64 3.03 -17.40
N ALA A 141 8.50 2.49 -17.82
CA ALA A 141 8.32 1.07 -18.02
C ALA A 141 9.29 0.51 -19.06
N GLY A 142 9.80 -0.70 -18.81
CA GLY A 142 10.62 -1.41 -19.80
C GLY A 142 9.76 -1.93 -20.96
N ILE A 143 10.32 -1.97 -22.18
CA ILE A 143 9.70 -2.69 -23.30
C ILE A 143 10.13 -4.15 -23.22
N TYR A 144 9.16 -5.07 -23.22
CA TYR A 144 9.40 -6.51 -23.06
C TYR A 144 8.99 -7.28 -24.32
N THR A 145 9.88 -8.13 -24.82
CA THR A 145 9.69 -8.93 -26.06
C THR A 145 9.12 -10.34 -25.81
N THR A 146 8.55 -10.58 -24.63
CA THR A 146 8.10 -11.90 -24.20
C THR A 146 6.84 -12.36 -24.93
N ASP A 147 6.77 -13.67 -25.19
CA ASP A 147 5.54 -14.33 -25.60
C ASP A 147 4.55 -14.42 -24.44
N ILE A 148 3.57 -13.54 -24.49
CA ILE A 148 2.61 -13.32 -23.41
C ILE A 148 1.45 -14.30 -23.49
N THR A 149 1.20 -14.84 -24.67
CA THR A 149 0.31 -15.98 -24.85
C THR A 149 0.85 -17.18 -24.09
N LYS A 150 2.16 -17.44 -24.15
CA LYS A 150 2.79 -18.50 -23.36
C LYS A 150 2.67 -18.26 -21.86
N VAL A 151 2.95 -17.04 -21.38
CA VAL A 151 2.81 -16.68 -19.95
C VAL A 151 1.37 -16.91 -19.48
N TYR A 152 0.40 -16.38 -20.20
CA TYR A 152 -1.02 -16.51 -19.89
C TYR A 152 -1.51 -17.95 -19.88
N ASN A 153 -1.12 -18.76 -20.88
CA ASN A 153 -1.48 -20.18 -20.94
C ASN A 153 -0.89 -20.96 -19.75
N ASN A 154 0.34 -20.66 -19.35
CA ASN A 154 0.94 -21.26 -18.16
C ASN A 154 0.20 -20.86 -16.88
N MET A 155 -0.23 -19.60 -16.76
CA MET A 155 -1.05 -19.15 -15.63
C MET A 155 -2.39 -19.91 -15.54
N LYS A 156 -3.05 -20.16 -16.67
CA LYS A 156 -4.27 -21.00 -16.72
C LYS A 156 -4.01 -22.44 -16.30
N LYS A 157 -2.87 -23.03 -16.71
CA LYS A 157 -2.46 -24.37 -16.23
C LYS A 157 -2.20 -24.39 -14.73
N ILE A 158 -1.57 -23.34 -14.18
CA ILE A 158 -1.41 -23.18 -12.73
C ILE A 158 -2.79 -23.13 -12.07
N ALA A 159 -3.71 -22.29 -12.51
CA ALA A 159 -5.06 -22.19 -11.94
C ALA A 159 -5.80 -23.53 -11.91
N ALA A 160 -5.69 -24.32 -12.99
CA ALA A 160 -6.26 -25.66 -13.07
C ALA A 160 -5.71 -26.63 -11.99
N LYS A 161 -4.42 -26.51 -11.61
CA LYS A 161 -3.81 -27.27 -10.49
C LYS A 161 -4.50 -27.00 -9.15
N TYR A 162 -5.09 -25.81 -9.00
CA TYR A 162 -5.85 -25.40 -7.81
C TYR A 162 -7.37 -25.58 -8.00
N THR A 163 -7.80 -26.34 -9.00
CA THR A 163 -9.23 -26.59 -9.31
C THR A 163 -10.03 -25.33 -9.65
N ILE A 164 -9.37 -24.29 -10.18
CA ILE A 164 -10.00 -23.05 -10.64
C ILE A 164 -10.17 -23.15 -12.16
N SER A 165 -11.40 -22.91 -12.64
CA SER A 165 -11.68 -22.96 -14.08
C SER A 165 -11.01 -21.78 -14.80
N PRO A 166 -10.69 -21.90 -16.11
CA PRO A 166 -10.11 -20.80 -16.87
C PRO A 166 -10.95 -19.52 -16.86
N ASP A 167 -12.28 -19.66 -16.94
CA ASP A 167 -13.21 -18.51 -16.99
C ASP A 167 -13.29 -17.81 -15.64
N GLU A 168 -13.37 -18.59 -14.55
CA GLU A 168 -13.33 -18.04 -13.20
C GLU A 168 -12.00 -17.34 -12.92
N PHE A 169 -10.88 -17.95 -13.32
CA PHE A 169 -9.56 -17.36 -13.15
C PHE A 169 -9.44 -16.03 -13.92
N ASP A 170 -9.98 -15.97 -15.14
CA ASP A 170 -10.02 -14.73 -15.92
C ASP A 170 -10.87 -13.65 -15.22
N GLU A 171 -12.04 -14.00 -14.71
CA GLU A 171 -12.93 -13.06 -14.01
C GLU A 171 -12.30 -12.51 -12.72
N LEU A 172 -11.67 -13.37 -11.93
CA LEU A 172 -11.10 -13.04 -10.63
C LEU A 172 -9.73 -12.38 -10.70
N CYS A 173 -8.93 -12.66 -11.73
CA CYS A 173 -7.52 -12.26 -11.76
C CYS A 173 -7.13 -11.41 -12.97
N PHE A 174 -8.03 -11.09 -13.89
CA PHE A 174 -7.70 -10.27 -15.07
C PHE A 174 -8.59 -9.04 -15.20
N ILE A 175 -8.01 -8.00 -15.81
CA ILE A 175 -8.73 -6.81 -16.26
C ILE A 175 -8.47 -6.58 -17.74
N ASP A 176 -9.36 -5.84 -18.40
CA ASP A 176 -9.17 -5.46 -19.80
C ASP A 176 -7.93 -4.58 -19.95
N SER A 177 -7.10 -4.89 -20.95
CA SER A 177 -5.92 -4.06 -21.22
C SER A 177 -6.33 -2.76 -21.92
N PRO A 178 -5.94 -1.59 -21.41
CA PRO A 178 -6.24 -0.31 -22.07
C PRO A 178 -5.46 -0.11 -23.38
N SER A 179 -4.38 -0.87 -23.61
CA SER A 179 -3.51 -0.73 -24.79
C SER A 179 -4.10 -1.29 -26.09
N GLY A 180 -5.25 -1.99 -26.05
CA GLY A 180 -5.92 -2.59 -27.22
C GLY A 180 -5.18 -3.73 -27.93
N SER A 181 -3.86 -3.83 -27.79
CA SER A 181 -2.99 -4.83 -28.42
C SER A 181 -3.14 -6.24 -27.85
N ARG A 182 -3.70 -6.37 -26.64
CA ARG A 182 -3.99 -7.64 -25.96
C ARG A 182 -5.29 -7.49 -25.18
N PRO A 183 -6.16 -8.51 -25.12
CA PRO A 183 -7.49 -8.32 -24.55
C PRO A 183 -7.46 -8.12 -23.04
N ARG A 184 -6.54 -8.78 -22.32
CA ARG A 184 -6.52 -8.80 -20.85
C ARG A 184 -5.11 -8.83 -20.26
N VAL A 185 -4.99 -8.39 -19.01
CA VAL A 185 -3.75 -8.38 -18.22
C VAL A 185 -4.01 -8.88 -16.80
N PHE A 186 -3.06 -9.64 -16.26
CA PHE A 186 -3.12 -10.18 -14.91
C PHE A 186 -3.08 -9.07 -13.85
N TYR A 187 -3.99 -9.18 -12.89
CA TYR A 187 -4.23 -8.23 -11.81
C TYR A 187 -4.64 -8.97 -10.52
N PRO A 188 -3.69 -9.54 -9.76
CA PRO A 188 -3.93 -10.31 -8.54
C PRO A 188 -4.10 -9.41 -7.30
N PHE A 189 -4.64 -8.22 -7.48
CA PHE A 189 -4.77 -7.20 -6.44
C PHE A 189 -6.23 -6.97 -6.08
N TRP A 190 -6.46 -6.09 -5.12
CA TRP A 190 -7.79 -5.80 -4.61
C TRP A 190 -8.79 -5.47 -5.74
N HIS A 191 -9.91 -6.19 -5.80
CA HIS A 191 -10.86 -6.07 -6.90
C HIS A 191 -11.41 -4.64 -7.10
N ARG A 192 -11.47 -3.83 -6.05
CA ARG A 192 -11.98 -2.44 -6.14
C ARG A 192 -10.97 -1.44 -6.70
N SER A 193 -9.70 -1.79 -6.76
CA SER A 193 -8.70 -0.96 -7.44
C SER A 193 -8.61 -1.23 -8.94
N ARG A 194 -9.44 -2.13 -9.49
CA ARG A 194 -9.46 -2.46 -10.93
C ARG A 194 -9.81 -1.26 -11.80
N ASP A 195 -10.77 -0.43 -11.39
CA ASP A 195 -11.14 0.78 -12.14
C ASP A 195 -9.96 1.78 -12.20
N LEU A 196 -9.30 1.98 -11.06
CA LEU A 196 -8.09 2.79 -11.01
C LEU A 196 -6.95 2.18 -11.84
N ALA A 197 -6.81 0.85 -11.84
CA ALA A 197 -5.84 0.15 -12.68
C ALA A 197 -6.08 0.41 -14.18
N LYS A 198 -7.35 0.45 -14.61
CA LYS A 198 -7.71 0.84 -15.98
C LYS A 198 -7.34 2.30 -16.25
N GLU A 199 -7.67 3.22 -15.33
CA GLU A 199 -7.35 4.67 -15.46
C GLU A 199 -5.84 4.95 -15.55
N VAL A 200 -5.00 4.21 -14.82
CA VAL A 200 -3.53 4.38 -14.86
C VAL A 200 -2.87 3.63 -16.02
N SER A 201 -3.66 3.00 -16.88
CA SER A 201 -3.19 2.18 -18.00
C SER A 201 -2.36 0.94 -17.58
N TRP A 202 -2.80 0.22 -16.54
CA TRP A 202 -2.14 -1.02 -16.12
C TRP A 202 -2.05 -2.03 -17.25
N ASP A 203 -0.83 -2.50 -17.54
CA ASP A 203 -0.52 -3.40 -18.64
C ASP A 203 0.52 -4.47 -18.22
N TRP A 204 0.87 -5.36 -19.16
CA TRP A 204 1.87 -6.39 -18.90
C TRP A 204 3.24 -5.82 -18.56
N SER A 205 3.62 -4.68 -19.13
CA SER A 205 4.87 -4.00 -18.83
C SER A 205 4.90 -3.55 -17.36
N SER A 206 3.82 -2.92 -16.90
CA SER A 206 3.62 -2.50 -15.52
C SER A 206 3.68 -3.67 -14.54
N LEU A 207 3.09 -4.82 -14.89
CA LEU A 207 3.16 -6.04 -14.08
C LEU A 207 4.60 -6.57 -13.96
N PHE A 208 5.35 -6.65 -15.06
CA PHE A 208 6.73 -7.13 -15.02
C PHE A 208 7.67 -6.15 -14.33
N ASP A 209 7.43 -4.86 -14.47
CA ASP A 209 8.14 -3.81 -13.73
C ASP A 209 7.87 -3.92 -12.23
N PHE A 210 6.60 -4.12 -11.84
CA PHE A 210 6.23 -4.42 -10.46
C PHE A 210 7.01 -5.64 -9.95
N ALA A 211 6.93 -6.77 -10.65
CA ALA A 211 7.57 -8.02 -10.25
C ALA A 211 9.09 -7.87 -10.11
N ASN A 212 9.76 -7.29 -11.11
CA ASN A 212 11.19 -7.07 -11.13
C ASN A 212 11.66 -6.15 -9.99
N TRP A 213 10.93 -5.06 -9.75
CA TRP A 213 11.25 -4.13 -8.67
C TRP A 213 11.04 -4.74 -7.29
N ARG A 214 9.95 -5.49 -7.09
CA ARG A 214 9.68 -6.20 -5.84
C ARG A 214 10.77 -7.22 -5.54
N LEU A 215 11.18 -8.01 -6.53
CA LEU A 215 12.29 -8.94 -6.40
C LEU A 215 13.59 -8.21 -6.04
N SER A 216 13.92 -7.13 -6.75
CA SER A 216 15.13 -6.34 -6.50
C SER A 216 15.15 -5.75 -5.09
N ARG A 217 14.00 -5.24 -4.60
CA ARG A 217 13.90 -4.71 -3.23
C ARG A 217 14.00 -5.80 -2.18
N LEU A 218 13.38 -6.96 -2.42
CA LEU A 218 13.48 -8.11 -1.55
C LEU A 218 14.95 -8.50 -1.37
N ARG A 219 15.67 -8.75 -2.48
CA ARG A 219 17.09 -9.13 -2.45
C ARG A 219 17.95 -8.09 -1.73
N ARG A 220 17.76 -6.80 -2.07
CA ARG A 220 18.60 -5.70 -1.53
C ARG A 220 18.37 -5.40 -0.06
N TYR A 221 17.12 -5.45 0.40
CA TYR A 221 16.74 -4.93 1.73
C TYR A 221 16.22 -6.01 2.67
N CYS A 222 15.26 -6.83 2.23
CA CYS A 222 14.54 -7.74 3.13
C CYS A 222 15.27 -9.09 3.32
N ASN A 223 15.89 -9.59 2.25
CA ASN A 223 16.64 -10.85 2.20
C ASN A 223 18.16 -10.66 2.19
N ARG A 224 18.67 -9.44 2.43
CA ARG A 224 20.09 -9.08 2.29
C ARG A 224 21.04 -10.08 2.98
N TYR A 225 20.68 -10.58 4.15
CA TYR A 225 21.48 -11.56 4.88
C TYR A 225 21.38 -12.97 4.27
N GLY A 226 20.20 -13.38 3.81
CA GLY A 226 20.02 -14.63 3.05
C GLY A 226 20.81 -14.62 1.74
N GLU A 227 20.81 -13.50 1.01
CA GLU A 227 21.64 -13.31 -0.19
C GLU A 227 23.13 -13.46 0.14
N LYS A 228 23.61 -12.79 1.19
CA LYS A 228 25.02 -12.89 1.63
C LYS A 228 25.41 -14.30 2.06
N ALA A 229 24.48 -15.02 2.68
CA ALA A 229 24.64 -16.40 3.11
C ALA A 229 24.48 -17.42 1.97
N LYS A 230 24.19 -16.97 0.73
CA LYS A 230 23.92 -17.82 -0.44
C LYS A 230 22.74 -18.78 -0.23
N LEU A 231 21.73 -18.33 0.53
CA LEU A 231 20.50 -19.07 0.78
C LEU A 231 19.35 -18.60 -0.13
N SER A 232 19.60 -17.68 -1.08
CA SER A 232 18.57 -17.15 -1.96
C SER A 232 18.38 -17.99 -3.22
N GLU A 233 17.17 -17.92 -3.78
CA GLU A 233 16.85 -18.54 -5.07
C GLU A 233 17.36 -17.63 -6.20
N THR A 234 18.56 -17.96 -6.72
CA THR A 234 19.26 -17.14 -7.73
C THR A 234 18.54 -17.10 -9.06
N ASP A 235 17.82 -18.16 -9.40
CA ASP A 235 17.13 -18.32 -10.69
C ASP A 235 15.80 -17.55 -10.76
N MET A 236 15.38 -16.93 -9.64
CA MET A 236 14.21 -16.07 -9.65
C MET A 236 14.44 -14.84 -10.54
N ASP A 237 13.51 -14.64 -11.46
CA ASP A 237 13.37 -13.45 -12.28
C ASP A 237 11.94 -12.89 -12.22
N ARG A 238 11.66 -11.85 -13.02
CA ARG A 238 10.34 -11.21 -13.05
C ARG A 238 9.21 -12.16 -13.50
N TYR A 239 9.48 -13.12 -14.39
CA TYR A 239 8.48 -14.06 -14.88
C TYR A 239 8.20 -15.12 -13.82
N CYS A 240 9.24 -15.62 -13.17
CA CYS A 240 9.15 -16.52 -12.02
C CYS A 240 8.30 -15.87 -10.92
N VAL A 241 8.51 -14.59 -10.61
CA VAL A 241 7.67 -13.87 -9.65
C VAL A 241 6.21 -13.79 -10.11
N VAL A 242 5.94 -13.53 -11.39
CA VAL A 242 4.55 -13.50 -11.91
C VAL A 242 3.87 -14.88 -11.82
N TYR A 243 4.58 -15.97 -12.13
CA TYR A 243 4.08 -17.33 -11.94
C TYR A 243 3.87 -17.66 -10.47
N TRP A 244 4.80 -17.28 -9.59
CA TRP A 244 4.63 -17.44 -8.15
C TRP A 244 3.42 -16.66 -7.63
N MET A 245 3.22 -15.41 -8.07
CA MET A 245 2.01 -14.62 -7.73
C MET A 245 0.73 -15.31 -8.21
N THR A 246 0.81 -16.07 -9.30
CA THR A 246 -0.31 -16.88 -9.80
C THR A 246 -0.61 -18.06 -8.88
N HIS A 247 0.41 -18.82 -8.49
CA HIS A 247 0.28 -19.88 -7.48
C HIS A 247 -0.31 -19.32 -6.19
N TRP A 248 0.24 -18.21 -5.71
CA TRP A 248 -0.18 -17.52 -4.50
C TRP A 248 -1.67 -17.15 -4.52
N ILE A 249 -2.14 -16.45 -5.56
CA ILE A 249 -3.53 -16.02 -5.61
C ILE A 249 -4.49 -17.20 -5.79
N CYS A 250 -4.09 -18.23 -6.56
CA CYS A 250 -4.90 -19.44 -6.72
C CYS A 250 -5.05 -20.21 -5.39
N ASP A 251 -3.97 -20.29 -4.59
CA ASP A 251 -4.00 -20.88 -3.26
C ASP A 251 -4.95 -20.11 -2.31
N LYS A 252 -4.93 -18.77 -2.37
CA LYS A 252 -5.87 -17.91 -1.60
C LYS A 252 -7.32 -18.10 -2.04
N ILE A 253 -7.59 -18.14 -3.35
CA ILE A 253 -8.94 -18.37 -3.89
C ILE A 253 -9.47 -19.73 -3.41
N ARG A 254 -8.66 -20.78 -3.51
CA ARG A 254 -9.01 -22.12 -3.01
C ARG A 254 -9.31 -22.08 -1.51
N ALA A 255 -8.42 -21.49 -0.70
CA ALA A 255 -8.61 -21.40 0.74
C ALA A 255 -9.89 -20.64 1.15
N ILE A 256 -10.26 -19.57 0.44
CA ILE A 256 -11.50 -18.82 0.71
C ILE A 256 -12.72 -19.68 0.39
N LYS A 257 -12.70 -20.42 -0.73
CA LYS A 257 -13.78 -21.36 -1.08
C LYS A 257 -13.95 -22.46 -0.04
N ASP A 258 -12.83 -22.98 0.48
CA ASP A 258 -12.84 -24.07 1.44
C ASP A 258 -13.28 -23.61 2.85
N SER A 259 -12.96 -22.37 3.24
CA SER A 259 -13.16 -21.87 4.61
C SER A 259 -14.47 -21.11 4.83
N ASN A 260 -15.20 -20.70 3.78
CA ASN A 260 -16.32 -19.74 3.87
C ASN A 260 -15.98 -18.43 4.61
N GLU A 261 -14.70 -18.17 4.93
CA GLU A 261 -14.27 -16.96 5.61
C GLU A 261 -14.10 -15.83 4.60
N THR A 262 -14.82 -14.73 4.81
CA THR A 262 -14.55 -13.48 4.10
C THR A 262 -13.24 -12.89 4.63
N GLY A 263 -12.14 -13.07 3.88
CA GLY A 263 -10.78 -12.67 4.24
C GLY A 263 -10.66 -11.35 5.01
N GLY A 264 -10.19 -11.45 6.26
CA GLY A 264 -10.08 -10.35 7.23
C GLY A 264 -8.82 -9.47 7.12
N GLY A 265 -8.21 -9.41 5.93
CA GLY A 265 -6.97 -8.66 5.67
C GLY A 265 -7.20 -7.22 5.20
N LEU A 266 -6.13 -6.42 5.20
CA LEU A 266 -6.13 -5.12 4.53
C LEU A 266 -6.06 -5.31 3.00
N PRO A 267 -6.54 -4.33 2.21
CA PRO A 267 -6.39 -4.37 0.76
C PRO A 267 -4.92 -4.46 0.35
N ILE A 268 -4.67 -4.99 -0.84
CA ILE A 268 -3.35 -5.05 -1.46
C ILE A 268 -3.47 -4.44 -2.85
N VAL A 269 -2.71 -3.38 -3.13
CA VAL A 269 -2.72 -2.66 -4.41
C VAL A 269 -1.30 -2.49 -4.96
N PRO A 270 -1.06 -2.34 -6.27
CA PRO A 270 0.30 -2.30 -6.78
C PRO A 270 1.02 -0.94 -6.62
N TRP A 271 0.33 0.09 -6.16
CA TRP A 271 0.83 1.48 -6.13
C TRP A 271 1.91 1.68 -5.06
N GLN A 272 3.05 2.24 -5.44
CA GLN A 272 4.24 2.32 -4.58
C GLN A 272 4.03 3.17 -3.31
N ARG A 273 3.25 4.25 -3.41
CA ARG A 273 3.05 5.26 -2.35
C ARG A 273 1.74 5.09 -1.60
N HIS A 274 0.97 4.07 -1.93
CA HIS A 274 -0.30 3.78 -1.29
C HIS A 274 -0.04 3.00 0.00
N ILE A 275 -0.79 3.29 1.07
CA ILE A 275 -0.59 2.62 2.36
C ILE A 275 -0.94 1.12 2.31
N PHE A 276 -1.84 0.76 1.40
CA PHE A 276 -2.17 -0.63 1.03
C PHE A 276 -1.29 -1.17 -0.11
N GLY A 277 -0.22 -0.46 -0.47
CA GLY A 277 0.71 -0.90 -1.51
C GLY A 277 1.27 -2.27 -1.18
N ALA A 278 1.28 -3.19 -2.13
CA ALA A 278 1.73 -4.55 -1.95
C ALA A 278 3.15 -4.59 -1.39
N SER A 279 3.55 -5.65 -0.70
CA SER A 279 4.91 -5.87 -0.27
C SER A 279 5.17 -7.36 -0.27
N LEU A 280 6.33 -7.76 -0.80
CA LEU A 280 6.88 -9.08 -0.48
C LEU A 280 7.43 -9.00 0.93
N CYS A 281 6.90 -9.82 1.83
CA CYS A 281 7.23 -9.83 3.24
C CYS A 281 7.49 -11.25 3.72
N LYS A 282 8.05 -11.37 4.93
CA LYS A 282 8.30 -12.67 5.57
C LYS A 282 6.97 -13.20 6.10
N LYS A 283 6.69 -14.47 5.83
CA LYS A 283 5.43 -15.12 6.22
C LYS A 283 5.37 -15.41 7.72
N ASN A 284 6.46 -15.91 8.30
CA ASN A 284 6.46 -16.49 9.65
C ASN A 284 7.42 -15.81 10.65
N ASP A 285 8.63 -15.46 10.23
CA ASP A 285 9.69 -14.99 11.14
C ASP A 285 10.63 -14.01 10.44
N HIS A 286 11.19 -13.04 11.16
CA HIS A 286 12.21 -12.10 10.68
C HIS A 286 13.62 -12.71 10.54
N GLY A 287 13.92 -13.83 11.19
CA GLY A 287 15.22 -14.49 11.24
C GLY A 287 15.50 -15.49 10.11
N ILE A 288 14.52 -15.77 9.25
CA ILE A 288 14.66 -16.74 8.16
C ILE A 288 14.94 -16.08 6.81
N ALA A 289 15.56 -16.85 5.91
CA ALA A 289 15.71 -16.47 4.51
C ALA A 289 14.34 -16.38 3.82
N MET A 290 14.21 -15.46 2.87
CA MET A 290 13.01 -15.24 2.08
C MET A 290 13.10 -16.04 0.78
N LEU A 291 12.27 -17.08 0.68
CA LEU A 291 12.21 -18.04 -0.42
C LEU A 291 10.79 -18.05 -1.02
N PHE A 292 10.71 -18.11 -2.34
CA PHE A 292 9.47 -18.27 -3.09
C PHE A 292 9.01 -19.73 -3.14
N GLY A 293 9.88 -20.68 -2.74
CA GLY A 293 9.61 -22.11 -2.84
C GLY A 293 9.91 -22.64 -4.26
N LEU A 294 10.89 -22.05 -4.94
CA LEU A 294 11.32 -22.46 -6.26
C LEU A 294 12.05 -23.81 -6.15
N VAL A 295 11.49 -24.82 -6.81
CA VAL A 295 12.11 -26.14 -6.91
C VAL A 295 13.05 -26.12 -8.11
N SER A 296 14.36 -26.21 -7.84
CA SER A 296 15.35 -26.23 -8.92
C SER A 296 15.10 -27.42 -9.85
N PRO A 297 14.93 -27.19 -11.16
CA PRO A 297 14.81 -28.28 -12.11
C PRO A 297 16.09 -29.13 -12.11
N PRO A 298 16.00 -30.46 -12.32
CA PRO A 298 17.17 -31.27 -12.62
C PRO A 298 17.95 -30.70 -13.81
N SER A 299 19.26 -30.88 -13.83
CA SER A 299 20.10 -30.38 -14.92
C SER A 299 19.60 -30.88 -16.28
N GLY A 300 19.44 -29.97 -17.24
CA GLY A 300 18.91 -30.25 -18.58
C GLY A 300 17.38 -30.24 -18.70
N VAL A 301 16.64 -30.08 -17.61
CA VAL A 301 15.18 -29.96 -17.63
C VAL A 301 14.78 -28.48 -17.73
N ALA A 302 13.91 -28.16 -18.70
CA ALA A 302 13.37 -26.82 -18.84
C ALA A 302 12.51 -26.42 -17.64
N PHE A 303 12.54 -25.15 -17.26
CA PHE A 303 11.69 -24.63 -16.19
C PHE A 303 10.20 -24.80 -16.53
N ASP A 304 9.48 -25.54 -15.68
CA ASP A 304 8.03 -25.71 -15.71
C ASP A 304 7.37 -24.84 -14.62
N PRO A 305 6.73 -23.73 -15.00
CA PRO A 305 6.10 -22.84 -14.03
C PRO A 305 4.93 -23.47 -13.27
N VAL A 306 4.37 -24.60 -13.74
CA VAL A 306 3.24 -25.28 -13.08
C VAL A 306 3.70 -26.14 -11.91
N ASN A 307 4.90 -26.71 -12.02
CA ASN A 307 5.39 -27.76 -11.12
C ASN A 307 6.61 -27.36 -10.31
N HIS A 308 7.37 -26.35 -10.73
CA HIS A 308 8.59 -25.92 -10.04
C HIS A 308 8.37 -24.87 -8.94
N PHE A 309 7.15 -24.75 -8.43
CA PHE A 309 6.85 -23.99 -7.22
C PHE A 309 6.17 -24.88 -6.18
N ASP A 310 6.73 -24.93 -4.97
CA ASP A 310 6.12 -25.51 -3.77
C ASP A 310 5.86 -24.42 -2.73
N LEU A 311 4.60 -24.01 -2.60
CA LEU A 311 4.20 -22.98 -1.63
C LEU A 311 4.34 -23.41 -0.17
N ARG A 312 4.57 -24.70 0.11
CA ARG A 312 4.83 -25.19 1.48
C ARG A 312 6.23 -24.81 1.95
N GLU A 313 7.17 -24.74 1.02
CA GLU A 313 8.56 -24.30 1.25
C GLU A 313 8.71 -22.77 1.13
N CYS A 314 7.64 -22.07 0.73
CA CYS A 314 7.63 -20.63 0.58
C CYS A 314 7.62 -19.94 1.96
N THR A 315 8.63 -19.10 2.20
CA THR A 315 8.74 -18.26 3.40
C THR A 315 8.38 -16.80 3.12
N ILE A 316 8.03 -16.48 1.86
CA ILE A 316 7.54 -15.18 1.41
C ILE A 316 6.01 -15.16 1.40
N GLU A 317 5.43 -13.99 1.62
CA GLU A 317 4.01 -13.69 1.47
C GLU A 317 3.83 -12.32 0.77
N ILE A 318 2.66 -12.07 0.16
CA ILE A 318 2.24 -10.74 -0.26
C ILE A 318 1.28 -10.16 0.77
N ASP A 319 1.64 -9.01 1.32
CA ASP A 319 0.78 -8.27 2.25
C ASP A 319 0.76 -6.77 1.90
N SER A 320 -0.12 -6.02 2.55
CA SER A 320 -0.17 -4.57 2.47
C SER A 320 1.07 -3.95 3.15
N TYR A 321 1.50 -2.80 2.64
CA TYR A 321 2.59 -2.01 3.23
C TYR A 321 2.29 -1.71 4.70
N ALA A 322 1.04 -1.38 5.03
CA ALA A 322 0.59 -1.17 6.40
C ALA A 322 0.94 -2.35 7.32
N THR A 323 0.48 -3.56 7.01
CA THR A 323 0.74 -4.74 7.85
C THR A 323 2.24 -4.99 7.97
N ASN A 324 2.96 -5.02 6.84
CA ASN A 324 4.38 -5.32 6.81
C ASN A 324 5.22 -4.32 7.61
N PHE A 325 4.94 -3.01 7.47
CA PHE A 325 5.68 -1.99 8.21
C PHE A 325 5.33 -1.99 9.70
N ALA A 326 4.08 -2.23 10.09
CA ALA A 326 3.73 -2.40 11.50
C ALA A 326 4.48 -3.56 12.16
N MET A 327 4.68 -4.67 11.43
CA MET A 327 5.38 -5.86 11.94
C MET A 327 6.90 -5.67 12.09
N GLY A 328 7.48 -4.63 11.48
CA GLY A 328 8.92 -4.41 11.31
C GLY A 328 9.81 -4.85 12.48
N PHE A 329 9.89 -4.06 13.55
CA PHE A 329 10.77 -4.33 14.69
C PHE A 329 10.08 -5.06 15.86
N SER A 330 8.88 -5.59 15.64
CA SER A 330 8.10 -6.26 16.68
C SER A 330 8.37 -7.77 16.66
N SER A 331 8.40 -8.40 17.84
CA SER A 331 8.33 -9.87 17.94
C SER A 331 7.09 -10.38 17.21
N THR A 332 7.22 -11.56 16.60
CA THR A 332 6.13 -12.30 15.92
C THR A 332 4.92 -12.50 16.82
N ASP A 333 5.13 -12.65 18.14
CA ASP A 333 4.08 -12.75 19.17
C ASP A 333 3.11 -11.55 19.20
N TYR A 334 3.55 -10.41 18.69
CA TYR A 334 2.74 -9.21 18.64
C TYR A 334 2.01 -9.01 17.32
N TRP A 335 2.37 -9.70 16.23
CA TRP A 335 1.80 -9.43 14.91
C TRP A 335 0.26 -9.51 14.89
N PRO A 336 -0.39 -10.52 15.51
CA PRO A 336 -1.85 -10.58 15.55
C PRO A 336 -2.48 -9.39 16.32
N LYS A 337 -1.75 -8.85 17.31
CA LYS A 337 -2.22 -7.74 18.17
C LYS A 337 -2.08 -6.38 17.50
N LEU A 338 -1.22 -6.24 16.48
CA LEU A 338 -0.98 -4.96 15.81
C LEU A 338 -2.23 -4.44 15.08
N LEU A 339 -2.96 -5.32 14.38
CA LEU A 339 -4.22 -4.94 13.73
C LEU A 339 -5.30 -4.58 14.76
N ALA A 340 -5.33 -5.26 15.90
CA ALA A 340 -6.23 -4.90 17.00
C ALA A 340 -5.91 -3.53 17.59
N LEU A 341 -4.63 -3.17 17.71
CA LEU A 341 -4.21 -1.83 18.14
C LEU A 341 -4.51 -0.76 17.06
N LEU A 342 -4.37 -1.08 15.77
CA LEU A 342 -4.74 -0.13 14.70
C LEU A 342 -6.23 0.21 14.73
N ARG A 343 -7.10 -0.74 15.08
CA ARG A 343 -8.53 -0.51 15.25
C ARG A 343 -8.86 0.52 16.34
N THR A 344 -7.94 0.78 17.28
CA THR A 344 -8.19 1.76 18.35
C THR A 344 -7.79 3.18 17.97
N VAL A 345 -7.17 3.39 16.80
CA VAL A 345 -6.83 4.76 16.36
C VAL A 345 -8.14 5.51 16.08
N PRO A 346 -8.40 6.63 16.77
CA PRO A 346 -9.65 7.35 16.64
C PRO A 346 -9.71 8.13 15.33
N VAL A 347 -10.91 8.21 14.76
CA VAL A 347 -11.17 8.95 13.51
C VAL A 347 -10.96 10.47 13.64
N GLN A 348 -10.97 10.96 14.88
CA GLN A 348 -10.66 12.35 15.22
C GLN A 348 -9.91 12.45 16.56
N THR A 349 -9.15 13.52 16.71
CA THR A 349 -8.48 13.99 17.92
C THR A 349 -8.36 15.52 17.81
N PRO A 350 -7.81 16.22 18.82
CA PRO A 350 -7.43 17.62 18.65
C PRO A 350 -6.35 17.83 17.56
N LEU A 351 -5.65 16.77 17.13
CA LEU A 351 -4.60 16.85 16.13
C LEU A 351 -5.11 16.57 14.71
N TRP A 352 -6.08 15.69 14.52
CA TRP A 352 -6.64 15.41 13.19
C TRP A 352 -8.14 15.18 13.28
N ARG A 353 -8.85 15.42 12.19
CA ARG A 353 -10.28 15.13 12.09
C ARG A 353 -10.58 14.70 10.67
N MET A 354 -10.83 13.42 10.43
CA MET A 354 -11.22 12.99 9.09
C MET A 354 -12.56 13.61 8.70
N GLU A 355 -12.56 14.35 7.62
CA GLU A 355 -13.76 14.93 7.05
C GLU A 355 -14.46 13.92 6.16
N ASP A 356 -15.80 13.93 6.16
CA ASP A 356 -16.60 12.95 5.43
C ASP A 356 -16.24 12.93 3.94
N SER A 357 -15.96 14.09 3.36
CA SER A 357 -15.60 14.25 1.95
C SER A 357 -14.33 13.50 1.53
N LEU A 358 -13.44 13.17 2.48
CA LEU A 358 -12.17 12.47 2.22
C LEU A 358 -12.37 11.11 1.53
N GLY A 359 -13.46 10.39 1.81
CA GLY A 359 -13.71 9.05 1.25
C GLY A 359 -14.93 8.95 0.33
N MET A 360 -15.68 10.05 0.13
CA MET A 360 -16.91 10.00 -0.69
C MET A 360 -16.64 9.70 -2.16
N ARG A 361 -15.48 10.13 -2.67
CA ARG A 361 -15.01 9.87 -4.03
C ARG A 361 -13.49 10.01 -4.10
N ARG A 362 -12.88 9.39 -5.10
CA ARG A 362 -11.48 9.67 -5.47
C ARG A 362 -11.38 11.11 -6.02
N TRP A 363 -10.40 11.89 -5.57
CA TRP A 363 -10.21 13.29 -5.99
C TRP A 363 -9.81 13.41 -7.46
N VAL A 364 -9.08 12.42 -7.98
CA VAL A 364 -8.51 12.47 -9.34
C VAL A 364 -9.27 11.64 -10.37
N SER A 365 -10.23 10.84 -9.93
CA SER A 365 -11.00 10.01 -10.86
C SER A 365 -12.08 10.85 -11.54
N ARG A 366 -12.05 10.86 -12.87
CA ARG A 366 -13.12 11.45 -13.71
C ARG A 366 -14.29 10.49 -13.91
N SER A 367 -14.11 9.21 -13.56
CA SER A 367 -15.12 8.18 -13.68
C SER A 367 -16.05 8.23 -12.47
N LYS A 368 -17.37 8.28 -12.71
CA LYS A 368 -18.34 8.01 -11.64
C LYS A 368 -18.09 6.58 -11.16
N SER A 369 -17.82 6.40 -9.87
CA SER A 369 -17.71 5.05 -9.28
C SER A 369 -19.00 4.28 -9.62
N THR A 370 -18.88 3.36 -10.56
CA THR A 370 -19.94 2.41 -10.87
C THR A 370 -19.92 1.36 -9.78
N THR A 371 -21.09 1.07 -9.21
CA THR A 371 -21.42 -0.06 -8.33
C THR A 371 -21.28 0.13 -6.82
N THR A 372 -22.30 0.79 -6.24
CA THR A 372 -23.11 0.27 -5.12
C THR A 372 -24.42 1.06 -5.09
N SER A 373 -25.56 0.43 -4.76
CA SER A 373 -26.84 1.16 -4.60
C SER A 373 -26.80 2.15 -3.44
N THR A 374 -25.90 1.91 -2.48
CA THR A 374 -25.55 2.78 -1.37
C THR A 374 -24.08 3.17 -1.53
N GLY A 375 -23.79 4.37 -2.05
CA GLY A 375 -22.41 4.85 -2.26
C GLY A 375 -21.55 4.86 -0.98
N PRO A 376 -20.28 5.31 -1.06
CA PRO A 376 -19.37 5.32 0.10
C PRO A 376 -19.97 6.04 1.31
N ARG A 377 -19.75 5.49 2.52
CA ARG A 377 -20.27 6.06 3.78
C ARG A 377 -19.15 6.28 4.79
N PRO A 378 -19.03 7.46 5.39
CA PRO A 378 -18.01 7.72 6.41
C PRO A 378 -18.18 6.83 7.66
N PRO A 379 -17.10 6.66 8.45
CA PRO A 379 -17.18 5.98 9.73
C PRO A 379 -18.09 6.76 10.70
N VAL A 380 -18.75 6.03 11.61
CA VAL A 380 -19.59 6.67 12.63
C VAL A 380 -18.71 7.29 13.70
N VAL A 381 -18.86 8.60 13.89
CA VAL A 381 -18.15 9.40 14.87
C VAL A 381 -18.86 9.30 16.22
N ARG A 382 -18.16 8.86 17.28
CA ARG A 382 -18.78 8.63 18.60
C ARG A 382 -19.01 9.89 19.45
N PHE A 383 -18.20 10.92 19.26
CA PHE A 383 -18.24 12.20 19.99
C PHE A 383 -17.47 13.24 19.18
N THR A 384 -17.78 14.53 19.20
CA THR A 384 -17.00 15.52 18.43
C THR A 384 -15.87 16.10 19.27
N MET A 385 -14.68 16.28 18.68
CA MET A 385 -13.58 17.03 19.32
C MET A 385 -13.21 18.27 18.50
N PRO A 386 -12.93 19.42 19.15
CA PRO A 386 -12.41 20.58 18.44
C PRO A 386 -11.00 20.28 17.92
N LEU A 387 -10.75 20.67 16.66
CA LEU A 387 -9.43 20.60 16.05
C LEU A 387 -8.59 21.78 16.55
N LEU A 388 -7.36 21.53 16.99
CA LEU A 388 -6.43 22.60 17.37
C LEU A 388 -6.13 23.49 16.15
N ASP A 389 -6.09 24.80 16.36
CA ASP A 389 -5.77 25.77 15.31
C ASP A 389 -4.34 25.54 14.81
N SER A 390 -4.20 25.43 13.49
CA SER A 390 -2.90 25.27 12.85
C SER A 390 -2.02 26.50 12.92
N SER A 391 -2.57 27.66 13.26
CA SER A 391 -1.79 28.86 13.58
C SER A 391 -0.79 28.64 14.72
N LEU A 392 -1.07 27.74 15.67
CA LEU A 392 -0.16 27.42 16.78
C LEU A 392 1.15 26.77 16.33
N TRP A 393 1.19 26.20 15.13
CA TRP A 393 2.40 25.63 14.53
C TRP A 393 3.03 26.53 13.49
N MET A 394 2.35 27.60 13.09
CA MET A 394 2.78 28.50 12.02
C MET A 394 3.01 29.93 12.52
N SER A 395 2.93 30.14 13.84
CA SER A 395 3.26 31.39 14.51
C SER A 395 4.73 31.36 14.95
N ASP A 396 5.38 32.52 14.84
CA ASP A 396 6.81 32.72 15.18
C ASP A 396 7.06 32.74 16.69
#